data_AF-A0A4S5CWP0-F1
#
_entry.id   AF-A0A4S5CWP0-F1
#
_cell.length_a   1.000
_cell.length_b   1.000
_cell.length_c   1.000
_cell.angle_alpha   90.00
_cell.angle_beta   90.00
_cell.angle_gamma   90.00
#
_symmetry.space_group_name_H-M   'P 1'
#
loop_
_entity.id
_entity.type
_entity.pdbx_description
1 polymer ?
#
loop_
_entity_poly.entity_id
_entity_poly.type
_entity_poly.pdbx_seq_one_letter_code
_entity_poly.pdbx_strand_id
1 'polypeptide(L)'
;LIEADLRGADLRGADLHGADLRGAEVSGADLRGALFVVQAQLDAARGDEATTLPAALTRPAHWTAPPTRPAAAQSEATVEHGRRRG
;
A
#
# COMPACT_ATOMS: atom_id res chain seq x y z
N LEU A 1 5.37 7.32 -9.11
CA LEU A 1 4.52 6.34 -9.81
C LEU A 1 3.47 5.92 -8.78
N ILE A 2 2.20 6.27 -8.97
CA ILE A 2 1.11 5.90 -8.06
C ILE A 2 0.43 4.69 -8.70
N GLU A 3 0.05 3.67 -7.91
CA GLU A 3 -0.60 2.41 -8.36
C GLU A 3 0.30 1.42 -9.12
N ALA A 4 1.39 0.96 -8.49
CA ALA A 4 2.15 -0.19 -9.01
C ALA A 4 1.39 -1.51 -8.75
N ASP A 5 1.22 -2.32 -9.79
CA ASP A 5 0.74 -3.70 -9.66
C ASP A 5 1.93 -4.65 -9.42
N LEU A 6 2.06 -5.09 -8.18
CA LEU A 6 3.11 -6.00 -7.70
C LEU A 6 2.50 -7.31 -7.17
N ARG A 7 1.30 -7.65 -7.60
CA ARG A 7 0.61 -8.85 -7.12
C ARG A 7 1.41 -10.10 -7.45
N GLY A 8 1.65 -10.94 -6.45
CA GLY A 8 2.46 -12.16 -6.61
C GLY A 8 3.93 -11.92 -6.97
N ALA A 9 4.44 -10.69 -6.88
CA ALA A 9 5.82 -10.38 -7.22
C ALA A 9 6.79 -10.96 -6.19
N ASP A 10 7.94 -11.43 -6.68
CA ASP A 10 9.09 -11.77 -5.85
C ASP A 10 9.92 -10.51 -5.59
N LEU A 11 9.83 -9.95 -4.38
CA LEU A 11 10.55 -8.74 -3.95
C LEU A 11 11.69 -9.06 -2.99
N ARG A 12 12.13 -10.32 -2.93
CA ARG A 12 13.24 -10.73 -2.08
C ARG A 12 14.54 -10.04 -2.54
N GLY A 13 15.22 -9.36 -1.63
CA GLY A 13 16.44 -8.60 -1.93
C GLY A 13 16.20 -7.30 -2.70
N ALA A 14 14.94 -6.92 -2.98
CA ALA A 14 14.62 -5.63 -3.59
C ALA A 14 14.97 -4.50 -2.62
N ASP A 15 15.61 -3.45 -3.13
CA ASP A 15 15.83 -2.21 -2.38
C ASP A 15 14.56 -1.36 -2.43
N LEU A 16 13.88 -1.24 -1.29
CA LEU A 16 12.67 -0.43 -1.13
C LEU A 16 12.94 0.87 -0.37
N HIS A 17 14.21 1.29 -0.23
CA HIS A 17 14.55 2.56 0.41
C HIS A 17 13.92 3.74 -0.33
N GLY A 18 13.04 4.47 0.35
CA GLY A 18 12.34 5.63 -0.23
C GLY A 18 11.33 5.27 -1.32
N ALA A 19 11.02 3.98 -1.52
CA ALA A 19 10.00 3.57 -2.48
C ALA A 19 8.62 4.09 -2.04
N ASP A 20 7.92 4.74 -2.98
CA ASP A 20 6.55 5.19 -2.77
C ASP A 20 5.57 4.05 -3.08
N LEU A 21 5.15 3.33 -2.04
CA LEU A 21 4.18 2.24 -2.16
C LEU A 21 2.73 2.69 -1.95
N ARG A 22 2.45 4.00 -1.94
CA ARG A 22 1.08 4.51 -1.76
C ARG A 22 0.17 4.00 -2.89
N GLY A 23 -0.82 3.19 -2.50
CA GLY A 23 -1.77 2.59 -3.44
C GLY A 23 -1.18 1.48 -4.31
N ALA A 24 0.04 1.00 -4.04
CA ALA A 24 0.58 -0.18 -4.70
C ALA A 24 -0.18 -1.45 -4.25
N GLU A 25 -0.47 -2.34 -5.18
CA GLU A 25 -1.10 -3.64 -4.93
C GLU A 25 0.00 -4.70 -4.78
N VAL A 26 0.26 -5.13 -3.56
CA VAL A 26 1.27 -6.15 -3.20
C VAL A 26 0.64 -7.47 -2.75
N SER A 27 -0.65 -7.68 -3.03
CA SER A 27 -1.36 -8.93 -2.69
C SER A 27 -0.62 -10.17 -3.21
N GLY A 28 -0.37 -11.13 -2.33
CA GLY A 28 0.41 -12.34 -2.64
C GLY A 28 1.90 -12.12 -2.93
N ALA A 29 2.44 -10.90 -2.81
CA ALA A 29 3.86 -10.65 -3.03
C ALA A 29 4.73 -11.23 -1.92
N ASP A 30 5.97 -11.57 -2.26
CA ASP A 30 6.98 -12.04 -1.31
C ASP A 30 7.97 -10.92 -0.96
N LEU A 31 7.75 -10.27 0.17
CA LEU A 31 8.63 -9.23 0.71
C LEU A 31 9.71 -9.79 1.65
N ARG A 32 9.88 -11.11 1.76
CA ARG A 32 10.90 -11.69 2.66
C ARG A 32 12.29 -11.24 2.24
N GLY A 33 13.00 -10.60 3.16
CA GLY A 33 14.36 -10.12 2.85
C GLY A 33 14.39 -8.97 1.84
N ALA A 34 13.25 -8.30 1.57
CA ALA A 34 13.28 -6.97 0.98
C ALA A 34 14.10 -6.04 1.88
N LEU A 35 14.94 -5.21 1.27
CA LEU A 35 15.85 -4.33 1.97
C LEU A 35 15.16 -2.99 2.22
N PHE A 36 15.31 -2.48 3.45
CA PHE A 36 14.83 -1.16 3.87
C PHE A 36 13.32 -0.92 3.75
N VAL A 37 12.52 -1.98 3.61
CA VAL A 37 11.06 -1.87 3.76
C VAL A 37 10.71 -1.51 5.20
N VAL A 38 9.84 -0.52 5.38
CA VAL A 38 9.37 -0.07 6.69
C VAL A 38 7.86 -0.21 6.84
N GLN A 39 7.40 -0.24 8.09
CA GLN A 39 5.97 -0.40 8.42
C GLN A 39 5.09 0.63 7.69
N ALA A 40 5.51 1.91 7.66
CA ALA A 40 4.74 2.97 7.00
C ALA A 40 4.53 2.72 5.49
N GLN A 41 5.46 2.03 4.81
CA GLN A 41 5.29 1.68 3.41
C GLN A 41 4.25 0.55 3.23
N LEU A 42 4.20 -0.41 4.15
CA LEU A 42 3.17 -1.45 4.17
C LEU A 42 1.79 -0.89 4.52
N ASP A 43 1.75 0.04 5.49
CA ASP A 43 0.51 0.68 5.91
C ASP A 43 -0.13 1.50 4.78
N ALA A 44 0.69 2.08 3.91
CA ALA A 44 0.26 2.82 2.73
C ALA A 44 -0.05 1.94 1.50
N ALA A 45 0.41 0.68 1.51
CA ALA A 45 0.19 -0.28 0.44
C ALA A 45 -1.08 -1.11 0.69
N ARG A 46 -1.55 -1.74 -0.39
CA ARG A 46 -2.68 -2.67 -0.36
C ARG A 46 -2.14 -4.09 -0.52
N GLY A 47 -2.42 -4.91 0.48
CA GLY A 47 -2.02 -6.31 0.49
C GLY A 47 -3.12 -7.15 1.14
N ASP A 48 -2.85 -8.43 1.21
CA ASP A 48 -3.77 -9.45 1.71
C ASP A 48 -3.04 -10.47 2.57
N GLU A 49 -3.77 -11.39 3.18
CA GLU A 49 -3.20 -12.49 3.96
C GLU A 49 -2.18 -13.34 3.20
N ALA A 50 -2.29 -13.43 1.87
CA ALA A 50 -1.34 -14.14 1.01
C ALA A 50 0.02 -13.42 0.87
N THR A 51 0.06 -12.12 1.14
CA THR A 51 1.31 -11.34 1.09
C THR A 51 2.26 -11.80 2.19
N THR A 52 3.49 -12.14 1.84
CA THR A 52 4.49 -12.62 2.79
C THR A 52 5.37 -11.46 3.26
N LEU A 53 5.44 -11.25 4.57
CA LEU A 53 6.15 -10.12 5.18
C LEU A 53 7.49 -10.54 5.81
N PRO A 54 8.47 -9.61 5.94
CA PRO A 54 9.62 -9.80 6.80
C PRO A 54 9.19 -10.01 8.25
N ALA A 55 9.89 -10.87 8.99
CA ALA A 55 9.58 -11.15 10.40
C ALA A 55 9.65 -9.92 11.33
N ALA A 56 10.34 -8.86 10.90
CA ALA A 56 10.45 -7.60 11.65
C ALA A 56 9.22 -6.68 11.50
N LEU A 57 8.35 -6.93 10.52
CA LEU A 57 7.20 -6.08 10.22
C LEU A 57 5.90 -6.76 10.58
N THR A 58 4.91 -5.95 10.95
CA THR A 58 3.59 -6.43 11.31
C THR A 58 2.65 -6.25 10.12
N ARG A 59 1.78 -7.24 9.92
CA ARG A 59 0.72 -7.14 8.91
C ARG A 59 -0.25 -6.02 9.29
N PRO A 60 -0.50 -5.04 8.39
CA PRO A 60 -1.50 -4.01 8.64
C PRO A 60 -2.91 -4.60 8.78
N ALA A 61 -3.72 -4.06 9.68
CA ALA A 61 -5.05 -4.60 9.98
C ALA A 61 -6.02 -4.54 8.76
N HIS A 62 -5.82 -3.60 7.84
CA HIS A 62 -6.63 -3.51 6.63
C HIS A 62 -6.29 -4.58 5.57
N TRP A 63 -5.20 -5.34 5.74
CA TRP A 63 -4.86 -6.48 4.88
C TRP A 63 -5.59 -7.77 5.27
N THR A 64 -6.06 -7.86 6.52
CA THR A 64 -6.83 -9.00 7.04
C THR A 64 -8.34 -8.82 6.86
N ALA A 65 -8.78 -7.64 6.42
CA ALA A 65 -10.17 -7.46 6.03
C ALA A 65 -10.42 -8.18 4.69
N PRO A 66 -11.57 -8.87 4.50
CA PRO A 66 -11.93 -9.41 3.19
C PRO A 66 -11.83 -8.28 2.15
N PRO A 67 -11.41 -8.57 0.90
CA PRO A 67 -11.07 -7.56 -0.08
C PRO A 67 -12.28 -6.67 -0.36
N THR A 68 -12.40 -5.61 0.41
CA THR A 68 -13.45 -4.62 0.25
C THR A 68 -12.87 -3.66 -0.75
N ARG A 69 -12.90 -4.03 -2.03
CA ARG A 69 -12.35 -3.25 -3.13
C ARG A 69 -12.79 -1.77 -2.99
N PRO A 70 -11.88 -0.80 -2.79
CA PRO A 70 -12.15 0.59 -3.09
C PRO A 70 -11.17 0.97 -4.20
N ALA A 71 -11.39 0.41 -5.39
CA ALA A 71 -10.85 1.01 -6.60
C ALA A 71 -11.75 2.21 -6.91
N ALA A 72 -11.18 3.41 -6.76
CA ALA A 72 -11.78 4.73 -6.99
C ALA A 72 -12.85 5.19 -5.98
N ALA A 73 -12.43 5.79 -4.85
CA ALA A 73 -13.14 6.89 -4.16
C ALA A 73 -12.37 7.36 -2.92
N GLN A 74 -11.20 7.98 -3.09
CA GLN A 74 -10.58 8.81 -2.03
C GLN A 74 -9.99 10.10 -2.65
N SER A 75 -10.61 10.61 -3.72
CA SER A 75 -10.28 11.91 -4.32
C SER A 75 -11.53 12.45 -4.99
N GLU A 76 -12.29 13.24 -4.23
CA GLU A 76 -13.46 14.10 -4.57
C GLU A 76 -14.40 14.01 -3.36
N ALA A 77 -14.71 15.03 -2.56
CA ALA A 77 -14.54 16.46 -2.67
C ALA A 77 -14.51 17.04 -1.23
N THR A 78 -13.41 17.66 -0.83
CA THR A 78 -13.48 18.79 0.12
C THR A 78 -13.35 20.06 -0.72
N VAL A 79 -14.36 20.31 -1.54
CA VAL A 79 -14.63 21.63 -2.10
C VAL A 79 -16.03 22.02 -1.67
N GLU A 80 -16.13 22.55 -0.45
CA GLU A 80 -16.97 23.72 -0.24
C GLU A 80 -16.30 24.61 0.81
N HIS A 81 -15.19 25.22 0.40
CA HIS A 81 -14.69 26.39 1.08
C HIS A 81 -15.62 27.55 0.70
N GLY A 82 -16.61 27.80 1.55
CA GLY A 82 -17.33 29.06 1.51
C GLY A 82 -16.34 30.22 1.58
N ARG A 83 -16.30 31.06 0.54
CA ARG A 83 -16.12 32.52 0.59
C ARG A 83 -15.76 33.08 -0.80
N ARG A 84 -16.64 33.96 -1.27
CA ARG A 84 -16.41 35.33 -1.83
C ARG A 84 -17.28 35.54 -3.06
N ARG A 85 -18.38 36.27 -2.91
CA ARG A 85 -18.52 37.73 -3.11
C ARG A 85 -18.40 38.13 -4.58
N GLY A 86 -19.53 38.59 -5.11
CA GLY A 86 -19.70 39.37 -6.33
C GLY A 86 -21.13 39.87 -6.34
#